data_AF-A0A968BX00-F1
#
_entry.id   AF-A0A968BX00-F1
#
_cell.length_a   1.000
_cell.length_b   1.000
_cell.length_c   1.000
_cell.angle_alpha   90.00
_cell.angle_beta   90.00
_cell.angle_gamma   90.00
#
_symmetry.space_group_name_H-M   'P 1'
#
loop_
_entity.id
_entity.type
_entity.pdbx_description
1 polymer ?
#
loop_
_entity_poly.entity_id
_entity_poly.type
_entity_poly.pdbx_seq_one_letter_code
_entity_poly.pdbx_strand_id
1 'polypeptide(L)'
;MPIVVNIDKCTGCESCLESCPYDAIDIKDGKATINEYCQICRACLETCPEGAITETDSGVPAAEASDLEQYKGVWVFAEQRGGTVASVAFELLGAGRKLADSLGVELCAVLLGAPKSEAEVLVQYGADKVYHSDDEALRDFNDEPYAGMLRILAEEYKPEIILAGATPIGRSFLPRVAATMRAGLTADCTSLEVDGESRNLLQTRPAFGGNIMATIVCPSRRPQIATVRPRVMKALEPDSSRSGEIVDITAAVPVSKTSVVESVKEVADDVCNIQEAEVLVAGGRGLGGENAFGMLRELAQLLDGTVAASRAAVDEGWIPYRHQVG
;
A
#
# COMPACT_ATOMS: atom_id res chain seq x y z
N MET A 1 23.45 -3.90 6.51
CA MET A 1 24.59 -2.98 6.35
C MET A 1 24.89 -2.86 4.86
N PRO A 2 24.47 -1.79 4.17
CA PRO A 2 24.83 -1.63 2.77
C PRO A 2 26.31 -1.28 2.63
N ILE A 3 26.95 -1.84 1.61
CA ILE A 3 28.27 -1.41 1.17
C ILE A 3 28.07 -0.13 0.35
N VAL A 4 28.82 0.94 0.65
CA VAL A 4 28.70 2.24 -0.02
C VAL A 4 30.06 2.65 -0.58
N VAL A 5 30.05 3.26 -1.77
CA VAL A 5 31.25 3.82 -2.40
C VAL A 5 31.26 5.34 -2.20
N ASN A 6 32.33 5.84 -1.59
CA ASN A 6 32.63 7.27 -1.53
C ASN A 6 33.20 7.72 -2.89
N ILE A 7 32.40 8.47 -3.64
CA ILE A 7 32.72 8.90 -5.01
C ILE A 7 33.94 9.83 -5.04
N ASP A 8 34.15 10.64 -4.01
CA ASP A 8 35.27 11.58 -3.93
C ASP A 8 36.61 10.85 -3.75
N LYS A 9 36.62 9.74 -3.01
CA LYS A 9 37.80 8.90 -2.80
C LYS A 9 38.00 7.84 -3.89
N CYS A 10 36.96 7.49 -4.62
CA CYS A 10 37.03 6.44 -5.63
C CYS A 10 37.87 6.91 -6.83
N THR A 11 38.96 6.21 -7.15
CA THR A 11 39.83 6.54 -8.29
C THR A 11 39.44 5.83 -9.59
N GLY A 12 38.44 4.96 -9.55
CA GLY A 12 38.05 4.17 -10.74
C GLY A 12 39.05 3.07 -11.11
N CYS A 13 39.89 2.62 -10.16
CA CYS A 13 40.96 1.63 -10.39
C CYS A 13 40.49 0.20 -10.72
N GLU A 14 39.17 -0.03 -10.77
CA GLU A 14 38.53 -1.31 -11.16
C GLU A 14 38.84 -2.54 -10.31
N SER A 15 39.76 -2.46 -9.33
CA SER A 15 40.19 -3.61 -8.50
C SER A 15 39.05 -4.29 -7.72
N CYS A 16 37.99 -3.54 -7.42
CA CYS A 16 36.81 -4.05 -6.75
C CYS A 16 35.93 -4.95 -7.63
N LEU A 17 35.99 -4.83 -8.96
CA LEU A 17 35.23 -5.67 -9.90
C LEU A 17 35.68 -7.14 -9.81
N GLU A 18 37.00 -7.36 -9.88
CA GLU A 18 37.59 -8.71 -9.82
C GLU A 18 37.35 -9.40 -8.48
N SER A 19 37.19 -8.63 -7.41
CA SER A 19 36.94 -9.15 -6.06
C SER A 19 35.47 -9.43 -5.79
N CYS A 20 34.55 -9.05 -6.68
CA CYS A 20 33.13 -9.27 -6.47
C CYS A 20 32.70 -10.62 -7.04
N PRO A 21 32.33 -11.63 -6.21
CA PRO A 21 31.89 -12.93 -6.72
C PRO A 21 30.44 -12.94 -7.24
N TYR A 22 29.76 -11.78 -7.19
CA TYR A 22 28.33 -11.64 -7.50
C TYR A 22 28.06 -10.60 -8.60
N ASP A 23 29.10 -10.09 -9.28
CA ASP A 23 28.99 -9.03 -10.29
C ASP A 23 28.16 -7.82 -9.81
N ALA A 24 28.28 -7.51 -8.52
CA ALA A 24 27.46 -6.51 -7.85
C ALA A 24 28.02 -5.07 -7.93
N ILE A 25 29.08 -4.87 -8.71
CA ILE A 25 29.79 -3.59 -8.83
C ILE A 25 29.85 -3.24 -10.31
N ASP A 26 29.37 -2.05 -10.65
CA ASP A 26 29.41 -1.47 -11.99
C ASP A 26 30.30 -0.22 -11.98
N ILE A 27 30.92 0.10 -13.12
CA ILE A 27 31.61 1.38 -13.28
C ILE A 27 30.75 2.32 -14.12
N LYS A 28 30.35 3.44 -13.51
CA LYS A 28 29.62 4.52 -14.16
C LYS A 28 30.41 5.81 -13.98
N ASP A 29 30.63 6.54 -15.07
CA ASP A 29 31.39 7.79 -15.07
C ASP A 29 32.81 7.69 -14.44
N GLY A 30 33.46 6.53 -14.63
CA GLY A 30 34.79 6.25 -14.07
C GLY A 30 34.79 6.01 -12.56
N LYS A 31 33.63 5.74 -11.94
CA LYS A 31 33.47 5.51 -10.50
C LYS A 31 32.71 4.21 -10.26
N ALA A 32 33.11 3.48 -9.21
CA ALA A 32 32.45 2.25 -8.81
C ALA A 32 31.07 2.56 -8.19
N THR A 33 30.04 1.84 -8.63
CA THR A 33 28.66 1.91 -8.16
C THR A 33 28.20 0.51 -7.80
N ILE A 34 27.58 0.34 -6.63
CA ILE A 34 27.09 -0.97 -6.18
C ILE A 34 25.63 -1.13 -6.62
N ASN A 35 25.31 -2.25 -7.25
CA ASN A 35 23.97 -2.56 -7.72
C ASN A 35 23.21 -3.46 -6.72
N GLU A 36 22.00 -3.86 -7.11
CA GLU A 36 21.06 -4.64 -6.27
C GLU A 36 21.49 -6.09 -6.00
N TYR A 37 22.49 -6.62 -6.71
CA TYR A 37 22.98 -7.99 -6.53
C TYR A 37 23.95 -8.14 -5.35
N CYS A 38 24.27 -7.04 -4.65
CA CYS A 38 25.24 -7.04 -3.55
C CYS A 38 24.78 -7.90 -2.36
N GLN A 39 25.53 -8.98 -2.09
CA GLN A 39 25.28 -9.89 -0.96
C GLN A 39 26.01 -9.50 0.34
N ILE A 40 26.64 -8.31 0.40
CA ILE A 40 27.34 -7.82 1.59
C ILE A 40 28.44 -8.81 2.06
N CYS A 41 29.15 -9.44 1.13
CA CYS A 41 30.23 -10.39 1.43
C CYS A 41 31.53 -9.72 1.91
N ARG A 42 31.58 -8.39 1.88
CA ARG A 42 32.71 -7.54 2.33
C ARG A 42 34.03 -7.68 1.57
N ALA A 43 34.11 -8.53 0.55
CA ALA A 43 35.33 -8.72 -0.25
C ALA A 43 35.90 -7.42 -0.85
N CYS A 44 35.03 -6.50 -1.28
CA CYS A 44 35.45 -5.23 -1.90
C CYS A 44 36.02 -4.19 -0.92
N LEU A 45 35.82 -4.35 0.39
CA LEU A 45 36.34 -3.43 1.41
C LEU A 45 37.85 -3.52 1.53
N GLU A 46 38.38 -4.74 1.54
CA GLU A 46 39.80 -5.00 1.72
C GLU A 46 40.59 -4.75 0.42
N THR A 47 39.97 -4.94 -0.74
CA THR A 47 40.65 -4.74 -2.03
C THR A 47 40.77 -3.26 -2.41
N CYS A 48 39.94 -2.37 -1.85
CA CYS A 48 39.94 -0.97 -2.26
C CYS A 48 41.20 -0.23 -1.75
N PRO A 49 42.14 0.18 -2.64
CA PRO A 49 43.41 0.78 -2.21
C PRO A 49 43.23 2.15 -1.54
N GLU A 50 42.20 2.89 -1.94
CA GLU A 50 41.88 4.22 -1.40
C GLU A 50 40.91 4.16 -0.21
N GLY A 51 40.46 2.96 0.18
CA GLY A 51 39.41 2.80 1.19
C GLY A 51 38.12 3.54 0.83
N ALA A 52 37.83 3.68 -0.47
CA ALA A 52 36.65 4.37 -0.97
C ALA A 52 35.36 3.54 -0.74
N ILE A 53 35.49 2.23 -0.64
CA ILE A 53 34.38 1.32 -0.33
C ILE A 53 34.33 1.15 1.18
N THR A 54 33.19 1.44 1.79
CA THR A 54 33.01 1.36 3.25
C THR A 54 31.74 0.59 3.59
N GLU A 55 31.81 -0.17 4.68
CA GLU A 55 30.63 -0.73 5.31
C GLU A 55 30.06 0.37 6.20
N THR A 56 28.87 0.83 5.84
CA THR A 56 28.11 1.68 6.75
C THR A 56 27.31 0.77 7.66
N ASP A 57 27.36 1.03 8.97
CA ASP A 57 26.35 0.53 9.88
C ASP A 57 25.00 0.82 9.23
N SER A 58 24.17 -0.21 9.07
CA SER A 58 22.80 -0.03 8.61
C SER A 58 21.99 0.66 9.70
N GLY A 59 22.25 1.94 9.94
CA GLY A 59 21.20 2.89 9.74
C GLY A 59 21.34 3.38 8.31
N VAL A 60 20.32 3.20 7.47
CA VAL A 60 19.92 4.36 6.66
C VAL A 60 20.00 5.53 7.65
N PRO A 61 20.82 6.58 7.43
CA PRO A 61 20.99 7.62 8.43
C PRO A 61 19.59 7.98 8.88
N ALA A 62 19.31 7.79 10.19
CA ALA A 62 18.05 8.20 10.74
C ALA A 62 17.90 9.64 10.26
N ALA A 63 16.80 9.94 9.57
CA ALA A 63 16.59 11.31 9.13
C ALA A 63 16.81 12.16 10.38
N GLU A 64 17.72 13.15 10.29
CA GLU A 64 18.03 13.97 11.47
C GLU A 64 16.70 14.52 11.99
N ALA A 65 16.55 14.74 13.29
CA ALA A 65 15.25 15.15 13.86
C ALA A 65 14.65 16.37 13.13
N SER A 66 15.50 17.26 12.60
CA SER A 66 15.14 18.40 11.75
C SER A 66 14.51 18.01 10.39
N ASP A 67 14.90 16.88 9.80
CA ASP A 67 14.35 16.35 8.56
C ASP A 67 13.02 15.62 8.77
N LEU A 68 12.64 15.30 10.00
CA LEU A 68 11.36 14.65 10.31
C LEU A 68 10.23 15.68 10.52
N GLU A 69 10.55 16.87 11.03
CA GLU A 69 9.57 17.94 11.30
C GLU A 69 8.90 18.53 10.05
N GLN A 70 9.54 18.38 8.89
CA GLN A 70 8.95 18.79 7.60
C GLN A 70 7.79 17.89 7.16
N TYR A 71 7.66 16.70 7.74
CA TYR A 71 6.60 15.77 7.37
C TYR A 71 5.34 16.02 8.18
N LYS A 72 4.22 16.33 7.51
CA LYS A 72 2.94 16.63 8.16
C LYS A 72 1.78 16.03 7.40
N GLY A 73 0.77 15.59 8.16
CA GLY A 73 -0.49 15.10 7.62
C GLY A 73 -0.57 13.58 7.56
N VAL A 74 -1.80 13.10 7.69
CA VAL A 74 -2.15 11.68 7.54
C VAL A 74 -2.80 11.52 6.18
N TRP A 75 -2.23 10.69 5.32
CA TRP A 75 -2.75 10.44 3.98
C TRP A 75 -3.48 9.12 3.93
N VAL A 76 -4.66 9.12 3.32
CA VAL A 76 -5.44 7.93 2.99
C VAL A 76 -5.53 7.80 1.48
N PHE A 77 -5.04 6.69 0.94
CA PHE A 77 -5.28 6.35 -0.46
C PHE A 77 -6.72 5.88 -0.63
N ALA A 78 -7.52 6.69 -1.32
CA ALA A 78 -8.91 6.36 -1.65
C ALA A 78 -8.93 5.48 -2.90
N GLU A 79 -8.99 4.16 -2.68
CA GLU A 79 -9.14 3.20 -3.76
C GLU A 79 -10.46 3.45 -4.50
N GLN A 80 -10.39 3.54 -5.82
CA GLN A 80 -11.55 3.59 -6.70
C GLN A 80 -11.65 2.33 -7.55
N ARG A 81 -12.88 1.92 -7.87
CA ARG A 81 -13.16 0.84 -8.81
C ARG A 81 -14.19 1.32 -9.83
N GLY A 82 -13.73 1.64 -11.03
CA GLY A 82 -14.59 2.09 -12.12
C GLY A 82 -15.22 3.47 -11.89
N GLY A 83 -14.50 4.36 -11.20
CA GLY A 83 -14.94 5.72 -10.93
C GLY A 83 -15.77 5.89 -9.66
N THR A 84 -15.92 4.85 -8.84
CA THR A 84 -16.57 4.92 -7.53
C THR A 84 -15.60 4.52 -6.44
N VAL A 85 -15.58 5.25 -5.33
CA VAL A 85 -14.70 4.96 -4.19
C VAL A 85 -15.13 3.66 -3.50
N ALA A 86 -14.16 2.79 -3.23
CA ALA A 86 -14.37 1.55 -2.51
C ALA A 86 -14.61 1.80 -1.00
N SER A 87 -15.45 0.98 -0.38
CA SER A 87 -15.83 1.12 1.04
C SER A 87 -14.64 1.17 2.01
N VAL A 88 -13.55 0.47 1.70
CA VAL A 88 -12.31 0.47 2.47
C VAL A 88 -11.72 1.88 2.65
N ALA A 89 -11.92 2.80 1.69
CA ALA A 89 -11.46 4.16 1.81
C ALA A 89 -12.19 4.91 2.94
N PHE A 90 -13.51 4.71 3.10
CA PHE A 90 -14.29 5.34 4.17
C PHE A 90 -13.90 4.81 5.56
N GLU A 91 -13.65 3.50 5.67
CA GLU A 91 -13.12 2.89 6.89
C GLU A 91 -11.76 3.47 7.28
N LEU A 92 -10.87 3.65 6.28
CA LEU A 92 -9.56 4.25 6.46
C LEU A 92 -9.62 5.72 6.82
N LEU A 93 -10.56 6.49 6.27
CA LEU A 93 -10.79 7.88 6.68
C LEU A 93 -11.22 7.95 8.15
N GLY A 94 -12.06 7.01 8.60
CA GLY A 94 -12.45 6.93 10.01
C GLY A 94 -11.28 6.64 10.96
N ALA A 95 -10.39 5.72 10.58
CA ALA A 95 -9.16 5.47 11.32
C ALA A 95 -8.18 6.65 11.22
N GLY A 96 -8.00 7.19 10.02
CA GLY A 96 -7.11 8.30 9.71
C GLY A 96 -7.47 9.56 10.48
N ARG A 97 -8.77 9.88 10.63
CA ARG A 97 -9.25 11.01 11.42
C ARG A 97 -8.81 10.93 12.88
N LYS A 98 -8.95 9.75 13.50
CA LYS A 98 -8.50 9.54 14.89
C LYS A 98 -6.99 9.75 15.04
N LEU A 99 -6.22 9.28 14.07
CA LEU A 99 -4.76 9.46 14.05
C LEU A 99 -4.38 10.93 13.83
N ALA A 100 -5.05 11.60 12.89
CA ALA A 100 -4.84 13.01 12.56
C ALA A 100 -5.18 13.92 13.76
N ASP A 101 -6.29 13.66 14.46
CA ASP A 101 -6.68 14.37 15.68
C ASP A 101 -5.67 14.17 16.81
N SER A 102 -5.17 12.94 16.98
CA SER A 102 -4.16 12.63 17.99
C SER A 102 -2.81 13.32 17.73
N LEU A 103 -2.46 13.50 16.44
CA LEU A 103 -1.23 14.16 16.00
C LEU A 103 -1.35 15.69 15.86
N GLY A 104 -2.59 16.21 15.84
CA GLY A 104 -2.89 17.62 15.57
C GLY A 104 -2.56 18.05 14.14
N VAL A 105 -2.77 17.15 13.16
CA VAL A 105 -2.48 17.40 11.73
C VAL A 105 -3.73 17.21 10.87
N GLU A 106 -3.67 17.65 9.62
CA GLU A 106 -4.74 17.49 8.64
C GLU A 106 -4.84 16.03 8.16
N LEU A 107 -6.07 15.57 7.89
CA LEU A 107 -6.35 14.32 7.19
C LEU A 107 -6.49 14.62 5.70
N CYS A 108 -5.59 14.08 4.89
CA CYS A 108 -5.65 14.18 3.44
C CYS A 108 -6.09 12.86 2.80
N ALA A 109 -6.93 12.91 1.77
CA ALA A 109 -7.22 11.78 0.91
C ALA A 109 -6.50 11.95 -0.44
N VAL A 110 -6.02 10.86 -1.02
CA VAL A 110 -5.47 10.83 -2.38
C VAL A 110 -6.40 9.99 -3.24
N LEU A 111 -7.04 10.64 -4.23
CA LEU A 111 -7.99 10.04 -5.16
C LEU A 111 -7.45 10.17 -6.59
N LEU A 112 -7.21 9.04 -7.24
CA LEU A 112 -6.64 8.96 -8.58
C LEU A 112 -7.61 8.22 -9.53
N GLY A 113 -7.93 8.82 -10.68
CA GLY A 113 -8.71 8.19 -11.74
C GLY A 113 -10.22 8.12 -11.50
N ALA A 114 -10.74 8.84 -10.52
CA ALA A 114 -12.18 8.95 -10.21
C ALA A 114 -12.68 10.39 -10.45
N PRO A 115 -14.00 10.58 -10.70
CA PRO A 115 -14.56 11.91 -10.91
C PRO A 115 -14.54 12.75 -9.62
N LYS A 116 -14.50 14.07 -9.80
CA LYS A 116 -14.49 15.05 -8.71
C LYS A 116 -15.67 14.94 -7.73
N SER A 117 -16.81 14.40 -8.16
CA SER A 117 -17.96 14.13 -7.29
C SER A 117 -17.61 13.18 -6.14
N GLU A 118 -16.76 12.19 -6.38
CA GLU A 118 -16.32 11.26 -5.34
C GLU A 118 -15.33 11.92 -4.37
N ALA A 119 -14.57 12.92 -4.82
CA ALA A 119 -13.71 13.71 -3.94
C ALA A 119 -14.53 14.49 -2.90
N GLU A 120 -15.68 15.04 -3.29
CA GLU A 120 -16.61 15.70 -2.38
C GLU A 120 -17.20 14.72 -1.35
N VAL A 121 -17.47 13.48 -1.74
CA VAL A 121 -17.91 12.43 -0.81
C VAL A 121 -16.83 12.15 0.23
N LEU A 122 -15.55 12.03 -0.16
CA LEU A 122 -14.45 11.80 0.79
C LEU A 122 -14.35 12.92 1.86
N VAL A 123 -14.65 14.17 1.49
CA VAL A 123 -14.72 15.29 2.44
C VAL A 123 -15.82 15.10 3.47
N GLN A 124 -17.01 14.65 3.04
CA GLN A 124 -18.13 14.36 3.96
C GLN A 124 -17.78 13.27 4.97
N TYR A 125 -16.94 12.31 4.57
CA TYR A 125 -16.43 11.24 5.44
C TYR A 125 -15.24 11.66 6.32
N GLY A 126 -14.84 12.94 6.30
CA GLY A 126 -13.91 13.52 7.26
C GLY A 126 -12.54 13.94 6.73
N ALA A 127 -12.30 13.87 5.42
CA ALA A 127 -11.07 14.39 4.81
C ALA A 127 -11.06 15.92 4.82
N ASP A 128 -9.99 16.52 5.35
CA ASP A 128 -9.79 17.98 5.35
C ASP A 128 -9.30 18.47 3.98
N LYS A 129 -8.49 17.64 3.30
CA LYS A 129 -7.93 17.92 1.99
C LYS A 129 -8.02 16.69 1.09
N VAL A 130 -8.32 16.87 -0.19
CA VAL A 130 -8.36 15.78 -1.17
C VAL A 130 -7.48 16.12 -2.36
N TYR A 131 -6.41 15.37 -2.55
CA TYR A 131 -5.59 15.41 -3.75
C TYR A 131 -6.27 14.59 -4.83
N HIS A 132 -6.75 15.25 -5.87
CA HIS A 132 -7.57 14.67 -6.92
C HIS A 132 -6.83 14.72 -8.26
N SER A 133 -6.85 13.64 -9.02
CA SER A 133 -6.37 13.61 -10.41
C SER A 133 -7.32 12.76 -11.27
N ASP A 134 -7.85 13.35 -12.33
CA ASP A 134 -8.81 12.75 -13.27
C ASP A 134 -8.16 12.32 -14.60
N ASP A 135 -6.85 12.15 -14.63
CA ASP A 135 -6.12 11.74 -15.82
C ASP A 135 -6.64 10.38 -16.35
N GLU A 136 -6.85 10.31 -17.67
CA GLU A 136 -7.35 9.11 -18.36
C GLU A 136 -6.42 7.90 -18.15
N ALA A 137 -5.11 8.13 -18.00
CA ALA A 137 -4.13 7.08 -17.72
C ALA A 137 -4.30 6.43 -16.34
N LEU A 138 -5.05 7.05 -15.43
CA LEU A 138 -5.32 6.55 -14.08
C LEU A 138 -6.71 5.92 -13.95
N ARG A 139 -7.55 5.98 -14.99
CA ARG A 139 -8.92 5.45 -14.96
C ARG A 139 -8.96 3.96 -14.64
N ASP A 140 -8.13 3.19 -15.33
CA ASP A 140 -7.91 1.78 -15.05
C ASP A 140 -6.70 1.62 -14.12
N PHE A 141 -6.82 0.70 -13.16
CA PHE A 141 -5.75 0.47 -12.21
C PHE A 141 -4.53 -0.14 -12.91
N ASN A 142 -3.38 0.51 -12.71
CA ASN A 142 -2.07 0.04 -13.14
C ASN A 142 -1.03 0.44 -12.10
N ASP A 143 -0.18 -0.50 -11.69
CA ASP A 143 0.73 -0.31 -10.56
C ASP A 143 1.74 0.83 -10.75
N GLU A 144 2.32 0.97 -11.94
CA GLU A 144 3.38 1.96 -12.19
C GLU A 144 2.88 3.40 -12.19
N PRO A 145 1.80 3.76 -12.92
CA PRO A 145 1.22 5.09 -12.86
C PRO A 145 0.79 5.48 -11.43
N TYR A 146 0.11 4.57 -10.72
CA TYR A 146 -0.38 4.82 -9.37
C TYR A 146 0.76 5.00 -8.35
N ALA A 147 1.76 4.10 -8.36
CA ALA A 147 2.92 4.22 -7.49
C ALA A 147 3.74 5.48 -7.80
N GLY A 148 3.89 5.80 -9.09
CA GLY A 148 4.60 6.98 -9.55
C GLY A 148 3.94 8.28 -9.12
N MET A 149 2.61 8.39 -9.27
CA MET A 149 1.83 9.54 -8.83
C MET A 149 1.87 9.71 -7.32
N LEU A 150 1.63 8.63 -6.56
CA LEU A 150 1.67 8.73 -5.10
C LEU A 150 3.06 9.11 -4.60
N ARG A 151 4.12 8.62 -5.24
CA ARG A 151 5.50 9.03 -4.95
C ARG A 151 5.73 10.51 -5.20
N ILE A 152 5.37 11.03 -6.38
CA ILE A 152 5.55 12.45 -6.72
C ILE A 152 4.88 13.33 -5.67
N LEU A 153 3.62 13.02 -5.34
CA LEU A 153 2.87 13.73 -4.32
C LEU A 153 3.51 13.60 -2.93
N ALA A 154 3.95 12.41 -2.54
CA ALA A 154 4.57 12.20 -1.24
C ALA A 154 5.95 12.88 -1.12
N GLU A 155 6.70 13.04 -2.21
CA GLU A 155 7.96 13.79 -2.25
C GLU A 155 7.73 15.31 -2.17
N GLU A 156 6.66 15.81 -2.81
CA GLU A 156 6.30 17.23 -2.83
C GLU A 156 5.70 17.70 -1.50
N TYR A 157 4.70 17.00 -0.98
CA TYR A 157 3.92 17.40 0.18
C TYR A 157 4.39 16.75 1.50
N LYS A 158 5.26 15.74 1.43
CA LYS A 158 5.91 15.10 2.58
C LYS A 158 4.92 14.69 3.69
N PRO A 159 4.04 13.70 3.46
CA PRO A 159 3.12 13.23 4.50
C PRO A 159 3.82 12.49 5.65
N GLU A 160 3.30 12.60 6.87
CA GLU A 160 3.84 11.89 8.03
C GLU A 160 3.46 10.40 7.99
N ILE A 161 2.22 10.09 7.57
CA ILE A 161 1.65 8.75 7.50
C ILE A 161 0.95 8.57 6.15
N ILE A 162 1.08 7.39 5.53
CA ILE A 162 0.31 6.97 4.36
C ILE A 162 -0.40 5.64 4.67
N LEU A 163 -1.72 5.63 4.54
CA LEU A 163 -2.58 4.48 4.75
C LEU A 163 -3.23 4.06 3.43
N ALA A 164 -3.30 2.75 3.18
CA ALA A 164 -4.09 2.19 2.08
C ALA A 164 -4.80 0.90 2.51
N GLY A 165 -5.79 0.48 1.74
CA GLY A 165 -6.49 -0.79 1.98
C GLY A 165 -5.57 -1.97 1.68
N ALA A 166 -5.63 -3.03 2.49
CA ALA A 166 -4.95 -4.31 2.20
C ALA A 166 -5.70 -5.13 1.13
N THR A 167 -6.22 -4.46 0.10
CA THR A 167 -6.85 -5.03 -1.09
C THR A 167 -5.79 -5.49 -2.11
N PRO A 168 -6.15 -6.22 -3.17
CA PRO A 168 -5.21 -6.54 -4.24
C PRO A 168 -4.51 -5.32 -4.82
N ILE A 169 -5.23 -4.20 -4.96
CA ILE A 169 -4.70 -2.91 -5.41
C ILE A 169 -3.66 -2.39 -4.41
N GLY A 170 -4.06 -2.10 -3.17
CA GLY A 170 -3.16 -1.50 -2.18
C GLY A 170 -1.98 -2.39 -1.80
N ARG A 171 -2.13 -3.71 -1.84
CA ARG A 171 -1.02 -4.65 -1.59
C ARG A 171 -0.03 -4.73 -2.75
N SER A 172 -0.42 -4.33 -3.96
CA SER A 172 0.42 -4.42 -5.15
C SER A 172 1.33 -3.20 -5.32
N PHE A 173 0.77 -1.99 -5.33
CA PHE A 173 1.55 -0.78 -5.66
C PHE A 173 2.26 -0.17 -4.43
N LEU A 174 1.70 -0.28 -3.22
CA LEU A 174 2.22 0.40 -2.03
C LEU A 174 3.61 -0.10 -1.57
N PRO A 175 3.94 -1.41 -1.65
CA PRO A 175 5.31 -1.88 -1.44
C PRO A 175 6.33 -1.23 -2.38
N ARG A 176 5.93 -0.94 -3.63
CA ARG A 176 6.78 -0.26 -4.60
C ARG A 176 7.07 1.17 -4.18
N VAL A 177 6.04 1.90 -3.73
CA VAL A 177 6.18 3.26 -3.17
C VAL A 177 7.12 3.25 -1.96
N ALA A 178 6.91 2.33 -1.02
CA ALA A 178 7.74 2.19 0.18
C ALA A 178 9.21 1.92 -0.17
N ALA A 179 9.45 1.00 -1.10
CA ALA A 179 10.80 0.67 -1.55
C ALA A 179 11.50 1.85 -2.23
N THR A 180 10.80 2.58 -3.12
CA THR A 180 11.37 3.74 -3.81
C THR A 180 11.68 4.89 -2.86
N MET A 181 10.81 5.16 -1.88
CA MET A 181 11.03 6.18 -0.85
C MET A 181 11.97 5.74 0.26
N ARG A 182 12.40 4.46 0.26
CA ARG A 182 13.17 3.83 1.35
C ARG A 182 12.49 4.01 2.70
N ALA A 183 11.19 3.80 2.74
CA ALA A 183 10.33 3.92 3.92
C ALA A 183 9.88 2.54 4.43
N GLY A 184 9.49 2.46 5.71
CA GLY A 184 8.92 1.25 6.29
C GLY A 184 7.47 1.05 5.84
N LEU A 185 7.09 -0.20 5.54
CA LEU A 185 5.73 -0.61 5.24
C LEU A 185 5.29 -1.73 6.18
N THR A 186 4.20 -1.53 6.93
CA THR A 186 3.54 -2.62 7.66
C THR A 186 2.31 -3.09 6.90
N ALA A 187 2.30 -4.35 6.52
CA ALA A 187 1.18 -4.93 5.77
C ALA A 187 0.05 -5.42 6.68
N ASP A 188 -1.19 -5.32 6.22
CA ASP A 188 -2.38 -5.97 6.79
C ASP A 188 -2.57 -5.69 8.30
N CYS A 189 -2.53 -4.42 8.66
CA CYS A 189 -2.71 -3.93 10.02
C CYS A 189 -4.17 -4.08 10.47
N THR A 190 -4.34 -4.38 11.75
CA THR A 190 -5.64 -4.54 12.41
C THR A 190 -5.91 -3.47 13.46
N SER A 191 -4.86 -2.88 14.04
CA SER A 191 -4.98 -1.70 14.88
C SER A 191 -3.88 -0.70 14.52
N LEU A 192 -4.23 0.59 14.59
CA LEU A 192 -3.34 1.71 14.36
C LEU A 192 -3.53 2.69 15.52
N GLU A 193 -2.44 2.99 16.20
CA GLU A 193 -2.39 3.96 17.29
C GLU A 193 -1.18 4.86 17.11
N VAL A 194 -1.20 6.05 17.72
CA VAL A 194 -0.06 6.96 17.73
C VAL A 194 0.48 7.00 19.16
N ASP A 195 1.79 6.85 19.28
CA ASP A 195 2.47 7.12 20.54
C ASP A 195 2.59 8.63 20.77
N GLY A 196 2.00 9.13 21.87
CA GLY A 196 1.92 10.55 22.18
C GLY A 196 3.28 11.20 22.47
N GLU A 197 4.28 10.42 22.90
CA GLU A 197 5.62 10.95 23.17
C GLU A 197 6.50 10.96 21.92
N SER A 198 6.53 9.85 21.17
CA SER A 198 7.42 9.69 20.02
C SER A 198 6.82 10.06 18.66
N ARG A 199 5.51 10.37 18.60
CA ARG A 199 4.74 10.63 17.36
C ARG A 199 4.86 9.52 16.32
N ASN A 200 5.22 8.31 16.75
CA ASN A 200 5.33 7.17 15.85
C ASN A 200 4.01 6.41 15.76
N LEU A 201 3.76 5.84 14.58
CA LEU A 201 2.60 5.01 14.30
C LEU A 201 2.86 3.59 14.80
N LEU A 202 2.11 3.19 15.82
CA LEU A 202 2.05 1.84 16.36
C LEU A 202 1.17 0.98 15.44
N GLN A 203 1.81 0.16 14.62
CA GLN A 203 1.12 -0.63 13.60
C GLN A 203 0.98 -2.07 14.08
N THR A 204 -0.21 -2.45 14.53
CA THR A 204 -0.45 -3.79 15.08
C THR A 204 -1.02 -4.70 14.00
N ARG A 205 -0.29 -5.76 13.68
CA ARG A 205 -0.71 -6.78 12.70
C ARG A 205 -0.61 -8.21 13.24
N PRO A 206 -1.50 -9.11 12.80
CA PRO A 206 -1.32 -10.55 12.99
C PRO A 206 -0.21 -11.09 12.07
N ALA A 207 0.66 -11.93 12.63
CA ALA A 207 1.67 -12.71 11.93
C ALA A 207 1.44 -14.20 12.20
N PHE A 208 2.10 -15.08 11.43
CA PHE A 208 2.01 -16.54 11.58
C PHE A 208 0.57 -17.07 11.58
N GLY A 209 -0.22 -16.70 10.57
CA GLY A 209 -1.61 -17.14 10.43
C GLY A 209 -2.57 -16.59 11.49
N GLY A 210 -2.19 -15.52 12.20
CA GLY A 210 -3.01 -14.93 13.26
C GLY A 210 -2.60 -15.32 14.68
N ASN A 211 -1.61 -16.20 14.84
CA ASN A 211 -1.20 -16.69 16.16
C ASN A 211 -0.35 -15.70 16.96
N ILE A 212 0.31 -14.76 16.28
CA ILE A 212 1.18 -13.77 16.92
C ILE A 212 0.68 -12.39 16.54
N MET A 213 0.48 -11.53 17.53
CA MET A 213 0.22 -10.11 17.32
C MET A 213 1.54 -9.37 17.47
N ALA A 214 1.94 -8.61 16.45
CA ALA A 214 3.16 -7.82 16.47
C ALA A 214 2.80 -6.35 16.25
N THR A 215 3.29 -5.49 17.14
CA THR A 215 3.26 -4.03 16.98
C THR A 215 4.60 -3.60 16.39
N ILE A 216 4.56 -3.07 15.18
CA ILE A 216 5.73 -2.63 14.41
C ILE A 216 5.73 -1.11 14.37
N VAL A 217 6.91 -0.52 14.54
CA VAL A 217 7.14 0.93 14.53
C VAL A 217 8.25 1.29 13.56
N CYS A 218 8.12 2.44 12.91
CA CYS A 218 9.15 2.99 12.02
C CYS A 218 9.66 4.32 12.59
N PRO A 219 10.63 4.30 13.53
CA PRO A 219 11.01 5.49 14.28
C PRO A 219 11.80 6.51 13.45
N SER A 220 12.63 6.05 12.51
CA SER A 220 13.67 6.85 11.87
C SER A 220 13.36 7.23 10.42
N ARG A 221 12.18 6.89 9.91
CA ARG A 221 11.85 7.05 8.48
C ARG A 221 10.42 7.54 8.27
N ARG A 222 10.27 8.38 7.25
CA ARG A 222 9.00 8.93 6.79
C ARG A 222 8.90 8.82 5.27
N PRO A 223 7.68 8.71 4.70
CA PRO A 223 6.40 8.53 5.40
C PRO A 223 6.30 7.19 6.13
N GLN A 224 5.49 7.10 7.18
CA GLN A 224 5.15 5.83 7.82
C GLN A 224 4.01 5.18 7.03
N ILE A 225 4.27 4.06 6.37
CA ILE A 225 3.31 3.46 5.45
C ILE A 225 2.68 2.21 6.06
N ALA A 226 1.36 2.11 6.02
CA ALA A 226 0.64 0.92 6.45
C ALA A 226 -0.47 0.54 5.48
N THR A 227 -0.64 -0.77 5.21
CA THR A 227 -1.90 -1.26 4.67
C THR A 227 -2.78 -1.76 5.81
N VAL A 228 -4.08 -1.46 5.75
CA VAL A 228 -5.05 -1.83 6.78
C VAL A 228 -6.02 -2.86 6.24
N ARG A 229 -6.31 -3.87 7.06
CA ARG A 229 -7.28 -4.90 6.71
C ARG A 229 -8.67 -4.28 6.52
N PRO A 230 -9.34 -4.53 5.38
CA PRO A 230 -10.74 -4.12 5.19
C PRO A 230 -11.65 -4.70 6.28
N ARG A 231 -12.74 -3.99 6.61
CA ARG A 231 -13.76 -4.34 7.61
C ARG A 231 -13.30 -4.38 9.06
N VAL A 232 -12.09 -3.93 9.36
CA VAL A 232 -11.60 -3.83 10.75
C VAL A 232 -11.88 -2.46 11.34
N MET A 233 -11.73 -1.41 10.53
CA MET A 233 -11.98 -0.04 10.95
C MET A 233 -13.43 0.35 10.65
N LYS A 234 -13.99 1.22 11.49
CA LYS A 234 -15.33 1.77 11.26
C LYS A 234 -15.22 3.08 10.49
N ALA A 235 -16.00 3.21 9.42
CA ALA A 235 -16.21 4.47 8.74
C ALA A 235 -16.86 5.50 9.68
N LEU A 236 -16.62 6.77 9.40
CA LEU A 236 -17.36 7.87 10.03
C LEU A 236 -18.73 8.00 9.38
N GLU A 237 -19.70 8.49 10.14
CA GLU A 237 -20.98 8.92 9.57
C GLU A 237 -20.73 10.12 8.64
N PRO A 238 -21.31 10.13 7.43
CA PRO A 238 -21.13 11.23 6.49
C PRO A 238 -21.74 12.50 7.05
N ASP A 239 -20.96 13.57 7.07
CA ASP A 239 -21.38 14.89 7.53
C ASP A 239 -21.26 15.90 6.39
N SER A 240 -22.40 16.32 5.86
CA SER A 240 -22.50 17.30 4.77
C SER A 240 -22.15 18.73 5.19
N SER A 241 -22.00 19.00 6.49
CA SER A 241 -21.55 20.31 6.98
C SER A 241 -20.04 20.50 6.92
N ARG A 242 -19.28 19.42 6.66
CA ARG A 242 -17.82 19.50 6.52
C ARG A 242 -17.41 20.20 5.24
N SER A 243 -16.53 21.17 5.36
CA SER A 243 -15.82 21.79 4.24
C SER A 243 -14.39 21.28 4.19
N GLY A 244 -13.95 20.80 3.02
CA GLY A 244 -12.59 20.38 2.75
C GLY A 244 -12.07 21.00 1.46
N GLU A 245 -10.75 21.05 1.32
CA GLU A 245 -10.08 21.59 0.15
C GLU A 245 -9.81 20.48 -0.88
N ILE A 246 -10.29 20.65 -2.12
CA ILE A 246 -9.97 19.73 -3.23
C ILE A 246 -8.85 20.36 -4.05
N VAL A 247 -7.68 19.71 -4.06
CA VAL A 247 -6.49 20.14 -4.80
C VAL A 247 -6.38 19.27 -6.05
N ASP A 248 -6.64 19.87 -7.21
CA ASP A 248 -6.51 19.21 -8.50
C ASP A 248 -5.02 19.09 -8.89
N ILE A 249 -4.54 17.86 -9.07
CA ILE A 249 -3.16 17.51 -9.39
C ILE A 249 -3.01 17.33 -10.89
N THR A 250 -2.24 18.21 -11.51
CA THR A 250 -1.89 18.18 -12.95
C THR A 250 -0.50 17.59 -13.20
N ALA A 251 0.04 16.81 -12.27
CA ALA A 251 1.36 16.19 -12.43
C ALA A 251 1.36 15.19 -13.58
N ALA A 252 2.46 15.13 -14.34
CA ALA A 252 2.59 14.20 -15.46
C ALA A 252 2.59 12.75 -14.95
N VAL A 253 1.62 11.97 -15.41
CA VAL A 253 1.50 10.55 -15.06
C VAL A 253 2.71 9.78 -15.62
N PRO A 254 3.45 9.05 -14.78
CA PRO A 254 4.60 8.29 -15.24
C PRO A 254 4.22 7.21 -16.26
N VAL A 255 5.01 7.12 -17.34
CA VAL A 255 4.79 6.14 -18.41
C VAL A 255 4.97 4.73 -17.85
N SER A 256 3.96 3.89 -18.07
CA SER A 256 4.00 2.48 -17.68
C SER A 256 4.56 1.60 -18.80
N LYS A 257 5.30 0.56 -18.42
CA LYS A 257 5.69 -0.54 -19.30
C LYS A 257 4.56 -1.57 -19.49
N THR A 258 3.55 -1.53 -18.62
CA THR A 258 2.37 -2.40 -18.67
C THR A 258 1.17 -1.61 -19.18
N SER A 259 0.39 -2.23 -20.06
CA SER A 259 -0.89 -1.67 -20.52
C SER A 259 -2.02 -2.63 -20.19
N VAL A 260 -3.15 -2.07 -19.75
CA VAL A 260 -4.38 -2.82 -19.56
C VAL A 260 -5.01 -2.99 -20.94
N VAL A 261 -5.00 -4.21 -21.47
CA VAL A 261 -5.59 -4.52 -22.79
C VAL A 261 -7.10 -4.74 -22.67
N GLU A 262 -7.52 -5.46 -21.64
CA GLU A 262 -8.92 -5.79 -21.40
C GLU A 262 -9.15 -5.96 -19.89
N SER A 263 -10.20 -5.29 -19.39
CA SER A 263 -10.69 -5.46 -18.02
C SER A 263 -11.99 -6.28 -18.08
N VAL A 264 -11.89 -7.60 -17.87
CA VAL A 264 -13.06 -8.48 -17.85
C VAL A 264 -13.73 -8.37 -16.48
N LYS A 265 -14.82 -7.61 -16.42
CA LYS A 265 -15.78 -7.72 -15.31
C LYS A 265 -16.70 -8.89 -15.65
N GLU A 266 -16.56 -10.03 -14.98
CA GLU A 266 -17.60 -11.07 -15.00
C GLU A 266 -18.85 -10.52 -14.29
N VAL A 267 -19.67 -9.77 -15.02
CA VAL A 267 -21.01 -9.41 -14.58
C VAL A 267 -21.89 -10.61 -14.87
N ALA A 268 -21.96 -11.54 -13.91
CA ALA A 268 -23.12 -12.40 -13.85
C ALA A 268 -24.22 -11.57 -13.19
N ASP A 269 -25.35 -11.39 -13.88
CA ASP A 269 -26.56 -10.68 -13.44
C ASP A 269 -27.18 -11.21 -12.13
N ASP A 270 -26.56 -12.20 -11.49
CA ASP A 270 -27.07 -12.84 -10.29
C ASP A 270 -25.93 -13.15 -9.32
N VAL A 271 -26.13 -12.68 -8.08
CA VAL A 271 -25.36 -12.97 -6.86
C VAL A 271 -24.15 -12.05 -6.58
N CYS A 272 -24.44 -11.06 -5.73
CA CYS A 272 -23.60 -10.11 -5.01
C CYS A 272 -22.13 -10.47 -4.77
N ASN A 273 -21.29 -9.44 -4.74
CA ASN A 273 -19.87 -9.50 -4.36
C ASN A 273 -19.73 -10.07 -2.93
N ILE A 274 -19.15 -11.26 -2.77
CA ILE A 274 -18.92 -11.89 -1.45
C ILE A 274 -18.10 -11.01 -0.50
N GLN A 275 -17.31 -10.08 -1.03
CA GLN A 275 -16.52 -9.13 -0.24
C GLN A 275 -17.34 -7.98 0.35
N GLU A 276 -18.54 -7.72 -0.19
CA GLU A 276 -19.44 -6.63 0.23
C GLU A 276 -20.64 -7.15 1.00
N ALA A 277 -20.96 -8.45 0.89
CA ALA A 277 -22.04 -9.09 1.62
C ALA A 277 -21.86 -9.02 3.14
N GLU A 278 -22.93 -8.69 3.87
CA GLU A 278 -22.97 -8.72 5.34
C GLU A 278 -23.07 -10.15 5.88
N VAL A 279 -23.88 -10.98 5.21
CA VAL A 279 -24.10 -12.38 5.58
C VAL A 279 -23.58 -13.28 4.46
N LEU A 280 -22.76 -14.28 4.85
CA LEU A 280 -22.25 -15.30 3.93
C LEU A 280 -22.76 -16.69 4.35
N VAL A 281 -23.40 -17.38 3.41
CA VAL A 281 -23.83 -18.76 3.57
C VAL A 281 -22.83 -19.65 2.83
N ALA A 282 -21.90 -20.26 3.59
CA ALA A 282 -20.77 -20.98 3.02
C ALA A 282 -21.00 -22.49 2.88
N GLY A 283 -20.74 -23.01 1.69
CA GLY A 283 -20.79 -24.43 1.33
C GLY A 283 -19.41 -25.05 1.13
N GLY A 284 -19.30 -26.37 1.25
CA GLY A 284 -18.04 -27.06 1.01
C GLY A 284 -18.24 -28.50 0.54
N ARG A 285 -17.17 -29.29 0.53
CA ARG A 285 -17.19 -30.70 0.10
C ARG A 285 -18.26 -31.55 0.81
N GLY A 286 -18.63 -31.20 2.05
CA GLY A 286 -19.66 -31.89 2.82
C GLY A 286 -21.07 -31.84 2.22
N LEU A 287 -21.31 -31.00 1.21
CA LEU A 287 -22.59 -30.93 0.48
C LEU A 287 -22.80 -32.10 -0.48
N GLY A 288 -21.75 -32.82 -0.87
CA GLY A 288 -21.85 -34.03 -1.70
C GLY A 288 -22.26 -33.80 -3.16
N GLY A 289 -22.41 -32.56 -3.63
CA GLY A 289 -22.66 -32.23 -5.03
C GLY A 289 -23.20 -30.82 -5.25
N GLU A 290 -23.27 -30.41 -6.52
CA GLU A 290 -23.75 -29.08 -6.95
C GLU A 290 -25.22 -28.82 -6.57
N ASN A 291 -26.08 -29.84 -6.65
CA ASN A 291 -27.51 -29.70 -6.37
C ASN A 291 -27.81 -29.20 -4.94
N ALA A 292 -26.92 -29.49 -3.98
CA ALA A 292 -27.07 -29.04 -2.60
C ALA A 292 -26.79 -27.53 -2.41
N PHE A 293 -26.15 -26.86 -3.38
CA PHE A 293 -26.01 -25.40 -3.36
C PHE A 293 -27.34 -24.67 -3.58
N GLY A 294 -28.37 -25.35 -4.13
CA GLY A 294 -29.72 -24.78 -4.23
C GLY A 294 -30.28 -24.39 -2.86
N MET A 295 -30.13 -25.27 -1.86
CA MET A 295 -30.55 -24.99 -0.48
C MET A 295 -29.79 -23.82 0.15
N LEU A 296 -28.50 -23.67 -0.16
CA LEU A 296 -27.70 -22.55 0.32
C LEU A 296 -28.12 -21.23 -0.32
N ARG A 297 -28.54 -21.24 -1.59
CA ARG A 297 -29.09 -20.05 -2.26
C ARG A 297 -30.40 -19.62 -1.63
N GLU A 298 -31.30 -20.56 -1.34
CA GLU A 298 -32.56 -20.26 -0.63
C GLU A 298 -32.30 -19.65 0.75
N LEU A 299 -31.37 -20.23 1.52
CA LEU A 299 -31.00 -19.69 2.83
C LEU A 299 -30.34 -18.31 2.72
N ALA A 300 -29.48 -18.10 1.71
CA ALA A 300 -28.85 -16.81 1.46
C ALA A 300 -29.90 -15.74 1.11
N GLN A 301 -30.90 -16.07 0.29
CA GLN A 301 -32.01 -15.16 -0.02
C GLN A 301 -32.84 -14.78 1.21
N LEU A 302 -33.08 -15.73 2.13
CA LEU A 302 -33.82 -15.44 3.37
C LEU A 302 -33.06 -14.56 4.35
N LEU A 303 -31.73 -14.52 4.25
CA LEU A 303 -30.85 -13.78 5.16
C LEU A 303 -30.28 -12.50 4.52
N ASP A 304 -30.77 -12.11 3.33
CA ASP A 304 -30.21 -11.03 2.50
C ASP A 304 -28.68 -11.16 2.34
N GLY A 305 -28.20 -12.40 2.22
CA GLY A 305 -26.80 -12.78 2.17
C GLY A 305 -26.37 -13.37 0.82
N THR A 306 -25.10 -13.75 0.75
CA THR A 306 -24.47 -14.29 -0.46
C THR A 306 -23.93 -15.69 -0.22
N VAL A 307 -23.98 -16.55 -1.24
CA VAL A 307 -23.38 -17.89 -1.18
C VAL A 307 -21.86 -17.80 -1.30
N ALA A 308 -21.17 -18.48 -0.41
CA ALA A 308 -19.72 -18.65 -0.42
C ALA A 308 -19.35 -20.14 -0.49
N ALA A 309 -18.11 -20.46 -0.81
CA ALA A 309 -17.65 -21.82 -0.93
C ALA A 309 -16.18 -22.02 -0.50
N SER A 310 -15.86 -23.20 -0.01
CA SER A 310 -14.46 -23.58 0.21
C SER A 310 -13.75 -23.96 -1.09
N ARG A 311 -12.42 -23.86 -1.12
CA ARG A 311 -11.58 -24.28 -2.26
C ARG A 311 -11.93 -25.68 -2.77
N ALA A 312 -12.26 -26.60 -1.86
CA ALA A 312 -12.64 -27.96 -2.20
C ALA A 312 -13.91 -28.06 -3.07
N ALA A 313 -14.87 -27.14 -2.96
CA ALA A 313 -16.07 -27.14 -3.80
C ALA A 313 -15.82 -26.46 -5.16
N VAL A 314 -14.88 -25.50 -5.21
CA VAL A 314 -14.43 -24.85 -6.45
C VAL A 314 -13.59 -25.80 -7.29
N ASP A 315 -12.65 -26.52 -6.66
CA ASP A 315 -11.79 -27.51 -7.33
C ASP A 315 -12.61 -28.66 -7.97
N GLU A 316 -13.77 -28.99 -7.38
CA GLU A 316 -14.72 -30.00 -7.90
C GLU A 316 -15.68 -29.44 -8.98
N GLY A 317 -15.57 -28.15 -9.30
CA GLY A 317 -16.38 -27.48 -10.32
C GLY A 317 -17.84 -27.19 -9.92
N TRP A 318 -18.20 -27.31 -8.65
CA TRP A 318 -19.58 -27.11 -8.18
C TRP A 318 -19.98 -25.64 -8.11
N ILE A 319 -19.01 -24.73 -8.01
CA ILE A 319 -19.25 -23.28 -7.92
C ILE A 319 -18.04 -22.51 -8.45
N PRO A 320 -18.25 -21.35 -9.11
CA PRO A 320 -17.15 -20.54 -9.64
C PRO A 320 -16.15 -20.05 -8.58
N TYR A 321 -14.90 -19.81 -8.99
CA TYR A 321 -13.80 -19.35 -8.14
C TYR A 321 -14.11 -18.07 -7.35
N ARG A 322 -14.95 -17.16 -7.88
CA ARG A 322 -15.32 -15.91 -7.19
C ARG A 322 -16.06 -16.11 -5.86
N HIS A 323 -16.67 -17.29 -5.65
CA HIS A 323 -17.32 -17.62 -4.39
C HIS A 323 -16.35 -18.25 -3.38
N GLN A 324 -15.09 -18.46 -3.75
CA GLN A 324 -14.09 -19.08 -2.88
C GLN A 324 -13.76 -18.18 -1.69
N VAL A 325 -13.81 -18.74 -0.48
CA VAL A 325 -13.34 -18.12 0.75
C VAL A 325 -12.19 -18.94 1.32
N GLY A 326 -11.05 -18.29 1.58
CA GLY A 326 -9.83 -18.90 2.12
C GLY A 326 -8.65 -17.96 2.16
#